data_AF-A0A451A155-F1
#
_entry.id   AF-A0A451A155-F1
#
_cell.length_a   1.000
_cell.length_b   1.000
_cell.length_c   1.000
_cell.angle_alpha   90.00
_cell.angle_beta   90.00
_cell.angle_gamma   90.00
#
_symmetry.space_group_name_H-M   'P 1'
#
loop_
_entity.id
_entity.type
_entity.pdbx_description
1 polymer ?
#
loop_
_entity_poly.entity_id
_entity_poly.type
_entity_poly.pdbx_seq_one_letter_code
_entity_poly.pdbx_strand_id
1 'polypeptide(L)'
;MDELRRSLKWVPLYEIEERIRAEEARIREEAVRVAEEGGERRGKEEGVREGLREGRKEGERKKAVEIARAALAEGMEIGMVTRISGLSEGEVREL
;
A
#
# COMPACT_ATOMS: atom_id res chain seq x y z
N MET A 1 -47.85 24.87 -16.73
CA MET A 1 -47.46 23.61 -17.43
C MET A 1 -46.32 22.90 -16.70
N ASP A 2 -45.37 23.61 -16.09
CA ASP A 2 -44.24 22.99 -15.36
C ASP A 2 -44.63 22.23 -14.08
N GLU A 3 -45.73 22.60 -13.41
CA GLU A 3 -46.21 21.92 -12.19
C GLU A 3 -46.76 20.52 -12.47
N LEU A 4 -47.32 20.28 -13.67
CA LEU A 4 -47.79 18.95 -14.08
C LEU A 4 -46.63 17.98 -14.36
N ARG A 5 -45.51 18.48 -14.87
CA ARG A 5 -44.28 17.69 -15.10
C ARG A 5 -43.60 17.21 -13.81
N ARG A 6 -43.88 17.89 -12.68
CA ARG A 6 -43.42 17.49 -11.35
C ARG A 6 -44.32 16.44 -10.68
N SER A 7 -45.55 16.26 -11.17
CA SER A 7 -46.49 15.28 -10.62
C SER A 7 -46.28 13.91 -11.28
N LEU A 8 -45.91 12.90 -10.50
CA LEU A 8 -45.80 11.50 -10.95
C LEU A 8 -47.10 10.93 -11.52
N LYS A 9 -48.24 11.61 -11.28
CA LYS A 9 -49.58 11.19 -11.74
C LYS A 9 -49.71 11.16 -13.27
N TRP A 10 -48.93 11.96 -13.99
CA TRP A 10 -49.04 12.11 -15.45
C TRP A 10 -47.72 11.95 -16.19
N VAL A 11 -46.69 11.38 -15.53
CA VAL A 11 -45.42 11.05 -16.17
C VAL A 11 -45.58 9.70 -16.88
N PRO A 12 -45.39 9.64 -18.21
CA PRO A 12 -45.43 8.37 -18.94
C PRO A 12 -44.42 7.36 -18.38
N LEU A 13 -44.78 6.08 -18.34
CA LEU A 13 -43.96 5.02 -17.73
C LEU A 13 -42.53 4.96 -18.30
N TYR A 14 -42.36 5.22 -19.60
CA TYR A 14 -41.05 5.25 -20.25
C TYR A 14 -40.12 6.33 -19.67
N GLU A 15 -40.64 7.50 -19.30
CA GLU A 15 -39.83 8.56 -18.68
C GLU A 15 -39.37 8.17 -17.27
N ILE A 16 -40.17 7.38 -16.55
CA ILE A 16 -39.81 6.86 -15.22
C ILE A 16 -38.68 5.83 -15.37
N GLU A 17 -38.80 4.91 -16.34
CA GLU A 17 -37.76 3.93 -16.63
C GLU A 17 -36.45 4.59 -17.08
N GLU A 18 -36.51 5.63 -17.91
CA GLU A 18 -35.34 6.41 -18.32
C GLU A 18 -34.67 7.09 -17.13
N ARG A 19 -35.45 7.67 -16.21
CA ARG A 19 -34.91 8.28 -14.97
C ARG A 19 -34.25 7.24 -14.08
N ILE A 20 -34.85 6.06 -13.91
CA ILE A 20 -34.28 4.97 -13.13
C ILE A 20 -32.96 4.51 -13.75
N ARG A 21 -32.93 4.25 -15.06
CA ARG A 21 -31.70 3.84 -15.76
C ARG A 21 -30.61 4.90 -15.68
N ALA A 22 -30.97 6.18 -15.81
CA ALA A 22 -30.02 7.28 -15.68
C ALA A 22 -29.42 7.34 -14.26
N GLU A 23 -30.25 7.17 -13.23
CA GLU A 23 -29.78 7.17 -11.85
C GLU A 23 -28.93 5.93 -11.53
N GLU A 24 -29.32 4.75 -12.00
CA GLU A 24 -28.52 3.52 -11.87
C GLU A 24 -27.16 3.65 -12.56
N ALA A 25 -27.11 4.27 -13.75
CA ALA A 25 -25.86 4.53 -14.46
C ALA A 25 -24.96 5.47 -13.66
N ARG A 26 -25.51 6.54 -13.08
CA ARG A 26 -24.77 7.47 -12.21
C ARG A 26 -24.22 6.79 -10.96
N ILE A 27 -25.04 6.00 -10.27
CA ILE A 27 -24.61 5.26 -9.08
C ILE A 27 -23.48 4.28 -9.43
N ARG A 28 -23.59 3.58 -10.57
CA ARG A 28 -22.54 2.66 -11.04
C ARG A 28 -21.24 3.41 -11.36
N GLU A 29 -21.33 4.53 -12.05
CA GLU A 29 -20.18 5.38 -12.36
C GLU A 29 -19.50 5.89 -11.09
N GLU A 30 -20.26 6.37 -10.11
CA GLU A 30 -19.74 6.82 -8.83
C GLU A 30 -19.08 5.68 -8.06
N ALA A 31 -19.71 4.49 -8.03
CA ALA A 31 -19.15 3.32 -7.36
C ALA A 31 -17.81 2.89 -7.98
N VAL A 32 -17.69 2.92 -9.31
CA VAL A 32 -16.42 2.64 -10.01
C VAL A 32 -15.37 3.68 -9.62
N ARG A 33 -15.72 4.97 -9.67
CA ARG A 33 -14.77 6.05 -9.33
C ARG A 33 -14.25 5.92 -7.90
N VAL A 34 -15.14 5.69 -6.94
CA VAL A 34 -14.77 5.51 -5.53
C VAL A 34 -13.93 4.26 -5.33
N ALA A 35 -14.23 3.17 -6.04
CA ALA A 35 -13.44 1.95 -5.97
C ALA A 35 -12.03 2.13 -6.54
N GLU A 36 -11.88 2.84 -7.66
CA GLU A 36 -10.59 3.17 -8.28
C GLU A 36 -9.76 4.08 -7.36
N GLU A 37 -10.33 5.20 -6.90
CA GLU A 37 -9.67 6.12 -5.97
C GLU A 37 -9.24 5.41 -4.67
N GLY A 38 -10.13 4.58 -4.12
CA GLY A 38 -9.86 3.80 -2.91
C GLY A 38 -8.84 2.68 -3.12
N GLY A 39 -8.80 2.08 -4.30
CA GLY A 39 -7.82 1.08 -4.71
C GLY A 39 -6.43 1.67 -4.87
N GLU A 40 -6.32 2.77 -5.61
CA GLU A 40 -5.05 3.47 -5.86
C GLU A 40 -4.44 4.00 -4.56
N ARG A 41 -5.25 4.61 -3.68
CA ARG A 41 -4.77 5.11 -2.38
C ARG A 41 -4.22 3.98 -1.52
N ARG A 42 -4.97 2.87 -1.38
CA ARG A 42 -4.53 1.71 -0.59
C ARG A 42 -3.26 1.09 -1.16
N GLY A 43 -3.18 0.88 -2.47
CA GLY A 43 -1.99 0.33 -3.12
C GLY A 43 -0.76 1.19 -2.91
N LYS A 44 -0.89 2.52 -2.99
CA LYS A 44 0.21 3.46 -2.70
C LYS A 44 0.64 3.40 -1.23
N GLU A 45 -0.30 3.43 -0.30
CA GLU A 45 -0.01 3.36 1.14
C GLU A 45 0.67 2.05 1.53
N GLU A 46 0.16 0.92 1.03
CA GLU A 46 0.73 -0.41 1.27
C GLU A 46 2.13 -0.52 0.66
N GLY A 47 2.32 -0.10 -0.59
CA GLY A 47 3.62 -0.13 -1.26
C GLY A 47 4.67 0.73 -0.56
N VAL A 48 4.32 1.93 -0.10
CA VAL A 48 5.23 2.78 0.69
C VAL A 48 5.58 2.12 2.01
N ARG A 49 4.60 1.55 2.71
CA ARG A 49 4.82 0.89 4.00
C ARG A 49 5.72 -0.33 3.85
N GLU A 50 5.48 -1.17 2.86
CA GLU A 50 6.29 -2.36 2.57
C GLU A 50 7.72 -1.96 2.20
N GLY A 51 7.87 -1.02 1.25
CA GLY A 51 9.19 -0.54 0.83
C GLY A 51 10.00 0.07 1.97
N LEU A 52 9.37 0.85 2.87
CA LEU A 52 10.05 1.38 4.06
C LEU A 52 10.49 0.26 5.03
N ARG A 53 9.66 -0.76 5.22
CA ARG A 53 9.96 -1.89 6.10
C ARG A 53 11.12 -2.73 5.55
N GLU A 54 11.07 -3.06 4.27
CA GLU A 54 12.11 -3.82 3.60
C GLU A 54 13.42 -3.03 3.55
N GLY A 55 13.36 -1.78 3.13
CA GLY A 55 14.54 -0.90 3.08
C GLY A 55 15.20 -0.71 4.43
N ARG A 56 14.42 -0.59 5.52
CA ARG A 56 14.96 -0.53 6.88
C ARG A 56 15.66 -1.83 7.28
N LYS A 57 15.03 -2.98 7.01
CA LYS A 57 15.60 -4.30 7.34
C LYS A 57 16.89 -4.55 6.56
N GLU A 58 16.90 -4.22 5.27
CA GLU A 58 18.10 -4.34 4.43
C GLU A 58 19.21 -3.39 4.90
N GLY A 59 18.87 -2.15 5.26
CA GLY A 59 19.82 -1.17 5.79
C GLY A 59 20.43 -1.60 7.13
N GLU A 60 19.60 -2.08 8.07
CA GLU A 60 20.06 -2.63 9.35
C GLU A 60 20.99 -3.83 9.13
N ARG A 61 20.65 -4.71 8.19
CA ARG A 61 21.47 -5.87 7.84
C ARG A 61 22.80 -5.47 7.19
N LYS A 62 22.81 -4.56 6.23
CA LYS A 62 24.03 -4.04 5.60
C LYS A 62 24.95 -3.42 6.64
N LYS A 63 24.39 -2.59 7.52
CA LYS A 63 25.15 -1.97 8.61
C LYS A 63 25.76 -3.01 9.55
N ALA A 64 25.02 -4.05 9.93
CA ALA A 64 25.54 -5.14 10.76
C ALA A 64 26.74 -5.84 10.09
N VAL A 65 26.63 -6.12 8.80
CA VAL A 65 27.71 -6.73 8.00
C VAL A 65 28.93 -5.82 7.89
N GLU A 66 28.74 -4.52 7.65
CA GLU A 66 29.83 -3.55 7.59
C GLU A 66 30.58 -3.45 8.93
N ILE A 67 29.85 -3.38 10.04
CA ILE A 67 30.42 -3.37 11.39
C ILE A 67 31.23 -4.66 11.63
N ALA A 68 30.67 -5.82 11.26
CA ALA A 68 31.35 -7.08 11.46
C ALA A 68 32.66 -7.18 10.67
N ARG A 69 32.64 -6.76 9.40
CA ARG A 69 33.83 -6.73 8.53
C ARG A 69 34.91 -5.79 9.07
N ALA A 70 34.51 -4.59 9.50
CA ALA A 70 35.44 -3.64 10.11
C ALA A 70 36.09 -4.22 11.37
N ALA A 71 35.29 -4.83 12.26
CA ALA A 71 35.79 -5.42 13.49
C ALA A 71 36.73 -6.62 13.25
N LEU A 72 36.44 -7.47 12.26
CA LEU A 72 37.33 -8.56 11.84
C LEU A 72 38.64 -8.02 11.25
N ALA A 73 38.58 -6.95 10.46
CA ALA A 73 39.77 -6.32 9.88
C ALA A 73 40.68 -5.71 10.97
N GLU A 74 40.11 -5.23 12.06
CA GLU A 74 40.84 -4.79 13.26
C GLU A 74 41.36 -5.96 14.13
N GLY A 75 41.17 -7.21 13.69
CA GLY A 75 41.66 -8.42 14.37
C GLY A 75 40.84 -8.84 15.59
N MET A 76 39.60 -8.34 15.74
CA MET A 76 38.73 -8.75 16.83
C MET A 76 38.32 -10.22 16.71
N GLU A 77 38.20 -10.89 17.86
CA GLU A 77 37.73 -12.27 17.93
C GLU A 77 36.26 -12.41 17.47
N ILE A 78 35.93 -13.52 16.82
CA ILE A 78 34.59 -13.80 16.28
C ILE A 78 33.49 -13.58 17.34
N GLY A 79 33.72 -14.03 18.58
CA GLY A 79 32.74 -13.89 19.67
C GLY A 79 32.51 -12.45 20.15
N MET A 80 33.43 -11.53 19.88
CA MET A 80 33.26 -10.09 20.12
C MET A 80 32.57 -9.43 18.92
N VAL A 81 32.95 -9.84 17.71
CA VAL A 81 32.32 -9.37 16.46
C VAL A 81 30.84 -9.69 16.42
N THR A 82 30.43 -10.91 16.79
CA THR A 82 29.01 -11.30 16.85
C THR A 82 28.22 -10.44 17.82
N ARG A 83 28.79 -10.14 19.00
CA ARG A 83 28.17 -9.25 20.00
C ARG A 83 27.99 -7.82 19.50
N ILE A 84 28.99 -7.26 18.80
CA ILE A 84 28.96 -5.86 18.36
C ILE A 84 28.08 -5.69 17.12
N SER A 85 28.17 -6.61 16.16
CA SER A 85 27.41 -6.54 14.91
C SER A 85 25.98 -7.03 15.02
N GLY A 86 25.66 -7.85 16.04
CA GLY A 86 24.37 -8.52 16.18
C GLY A 86 24.16 -9.67 15.18
N LEU A 87 25.23 -10.10 14.49
CA LEU A 87 25.23 -11.27 13.60
C LEU A 87 25.49 -12.56 14.38
N SER A 88 24.99 -13.67 13.87
CA SER A 88 25.33 -15.00 14.39
C SER A 88 26.78 -15.38 14.06
N GLU A 89 27.35 -16.31 14.83
CA GLU A 89 28.71 -16.82 14.56
C GLU A 89 28.84 -17.42 13.16
N GLY A 90 27.81 -18.10 12.66
CA GLY A 90 27.81 -18.66 11.31
C GLY A 90 27.95 -17.57 10.27
N GLU A 91 27.14 -16.52 10.38
CA GLU A 91 27.18 -15.39 9.46
C GLU A 91 28.53 -14.67 9.50
N VAL A 92 29.09 -14.45 10.70
CA VAL A 92 30.41 -13.81 10.84
C VAL A 92 31.54 -14.68 10.26
N ARG A 93 31.44 -16.01 10.34
CA ARG A 93 32.41 -16.94 9.71
C ARG A 93 32.31 -16.98 8.19
N GLU A 94 31.16 -16.60 7.62
CA GLU A 94 30.92 -16.53 6.18
C GLU A 94 31.26 -15.15 5.57
N LEU A 95 31.58 -14.15 6.39
CA LEU A 95 31.93 -12.79 5.93
C LEU A 95 33.34 -12.66 5.36
#